data_AF-A0A6G0Z1I4-F1
#
_entry.id   AF-A0A6G0Z1I4-F1
#
_cell.length_a   1.000
_cell.length_b   1.000
_cell.length_c   1.000
_cell.angle_alpha   90.00
_cell.angle_beta   90.00
_cell.angle_gamma   90.00
#
_symmetry.space_group_name_H-M   'P 1'
#
loop_
_entity.id
_entity.type
_entity.pdbx_description
1 polymer ?
#
loop_
_entity_poly.entity_id
_entity_poly.type
_entity_poly.pdbx_seq_one_letter_code
_entity_poly.pdbx_strand_id
1 'polypeptide(L)'
;MINGKPKTTILNANHPNSRKTKQLIKTKHKIAFRDKKKYVNLAKPSLLCEKLIWFRDNIDNTIEQYTQDTLSSLIEKYLSRFDHEASIIKARHKDKGNRRFASREDVIRHTIEREREEYNTAGIEVPNILEASQLLYLRTWDGDIKYLPNIKIIRFRCLNII
;
A
#
# COMPACT_ATOMS: atom_id res chain seq x y z
N MET A 1 20.99 20.05 40.35
CA MET A 1 21.47 19.39 39.12
C MET A 1 21.17 17.90 39.23
N ILE A 2 20.28 17.35 38.40
CA ILE A 2 19.89 15.93 38.49
C ILE A 2 20.90 15.12 37.66
N ASN A 3 21.88 14.52 38.32
CA ASN A 3 22.87 13.64 37.68
C ASN A 3 22.16 12.36 37.20
N GLY A 4 21.73 12.34 35.93
CA GLY A 4 21.19 11.15 35.29
C GLY A 4 22.25 10.04 35.27
N LYS A 5 21.95 8.90 35.87
CA LYS A 5 22.85 7.74 35.89
C LYS A 5 23.28 7.38 34.46
N PRO A 6 24.56 7.02 34.24
CA PRO A 6 25.09 6.74 32.91
C PRO A 6 24.31 5.59 32.24
N LYS A 7 24.02 5.75 30.94
CA LYS A 7 23.29 4.74 30.16
C LYS A 7 24.03 3.41 30.17
N THR A 8 23.32 2.34 30.49
CA THR A 8 23.89 0.99 30.52
C THR A 8 24.35 0.55 29.13
N THR A 9 25.65 0.32 28.98
CA THR A 9 26.33 -0.14 27.76
C THR A 9 26.79 -1.59 27.89
N ILE A 10 27.10 -2.24 26.75
CA ILE A 10 27.60 -3.63 26.70
C ILE A 10 28.86 -3.80 27.56
N LEU A 11 29.76 -2.80 27.51
CA LEU A 11 31.00 -2.74 28.28
C LEU A 11 30.80 -2.81 29.81
N ASN A 12 29.62 -2.47 30.30
CA ASN A 12 29.29 -2.44 31.72
C ASN A 12 28.39 -3.63 32.15
N ALA A 13 28.06 -4.53 31.22
CA ALA A 13 27.14 -5.64 31.37
C ALA A 13 27.89 -6.99 31.41
N ASN A 14 28.71 -7.17 32.46
CA ASN A 14 29.73 -8.23 32.50
C ASN A 14 29.19 -9.64 32.81
N HIS A 15 27.91 -9.77 33.18
CA HIS A 15 27.29 -11.07 33.45
C HIS A 15 25.87 -11.16 32.87
N PRO A 16 25.47 -12.27 32.22
CA PRO A 16 24.15 -12.42 31.60
C PRO A 16 22.98 -12.09 32.53
N ASN A 17 23.06 -12.50 33.80
CA ASN A 17 22.01 -12.29 34.80
C ASN A 17 22.07 -10.95 35.54
N SER A 18 23.05 -10.08 35.23
CA SER A 18 23.20 -8.79 35.89
C SER A 18 22.00 -7.88 35.63
N ARG A 19 21.66 -7.02 36.60
CA ARG A 19 20.64 -5.96 36.45
C ARG A 19 20.90 -5.10 35.22
N LYS A 20 22.17 -4.79 34.94
CA LYS A 20 22.59 -4.01 33.77
C LYS A 20 22.26 -4.74 32.46
N THR A 21 22.52 -6.04 32.39
CA THR A 21 22.19 -6.88 31.23
C THR A 21 20.68 -6.97 31.01
N LYS A 22 19.90 -7.19 32.08
CA LYS A 22 18.44 -7.19 32.01
C LYS A 22 17.86 -5.86 31.51
N GLN A 23 18.45 -4.72 31.93
CA GLN A 23 18.07 -3.39 31.43
C GLN A 23 18.40 -3.21 29.94
N LEU A 24 19.55 -3.71 29.49
CA LEU A 24 19.95 -3.67 28.09
C LEU A 24 18.99 -4.50 27.23
N ILE A 25 18.67 -5.72 27.65
CA ILE A 25 17.69 -6.61 26.98
C ILE A 25 16.34 -5.92 26.88
N LYS A 26 15.81 -5.35 27.98
CA LYS A 26 14.54 -4.62 27.98
C LYS A 26 14.56 -3.45 26.99
N THR A 27 15.64 -2.69 26.94
CA THR A 27 15.82 -1.57 26.00
C THR A 27 15.83 -2.06 24.54
N LYS A 28 16.55 -3.15 24.26
CA LYS A 28 16.61 -3.75 22.92
C LYS A 28 15.23 -4.25 22.46
N HIS A 29 14.48 -4.94 23.32
CA HIS A 29 13.10 -5.34 23.01
C HIS A 29 12.19 -4.13 22.75
N LYS A 30 12.30 -3.07 23.54
CA LYS A 30 11.51 -1.84 23.32
C LYS A 30 11.82 -1.19 21.97
N ILE A 31 13.10 -1.15 21.57
CA ILE A 31 13.53 -0.66 20.26
C ILE A 31 12.96 -1.54 19.14
N ALA A 32 13.14 -2.86 19.25
CA ALA A 32 12.64 -3.81 18.24
C ALA A 32 11.12 -3.72 18.06
N PHE A 33 10.35 -3.62 19.15
CA PHE A 33 8.91 -3.44 19.10
C PHE A 33 8.50 -2.12 18.44
N ARG A 34 9.19 -1.02 18.79
CA ARG A 34 8.97 0.29 18.17
C ARG A 34 9.26 0.25 16.68
N ASP A 35 10.36 -0.38 16.26
CA ASP A 35 10.73 -0.44 14.85
C ASP A 35 9.76 -1.36 14.07
N LYS A 36 9.34 -2.49 14.63
CA LYS A 36 8.24 -3.31 14.09
C LYS A 36 6.96 -2.48 13.90
N LYS A 37 6.60 -1.66 14.90
CA LYS A 37 5.42 -0.78 14.81
C LYS A 37 5.54 0.25 13.69
N LYS A 38 6.75 0.79 13.42
CA LYS A 38 6.96 1.69 12.28
C LYS A 38 6.64 1.02 10.95
N TYR A 39 7.13 -0.20 10.71
CA TYR A 39 6.84 -0.93 9.46
C TYR A 39 5.34 -1.20 9.29
N VAL A 40 4.67 -1.63 10.36
CA VAL A 40 3.21 -1.87 10.33
C VAL A 40 2.44 -0.58 10.03
N ASN A 41 2.85 0.54 10.63
CA ASN A 41 2.22 1.84 10.39
C ASN A 41 2.45 2.36 8.95
N LEU A 42 3.56 1.99 8.31
CA LEU A 42 3.86 2.37 6.93
C LEU A 42 3.22 1.47 5.88
N ALA A 43 2.81 0.25 6.24
CA ALA A 43 2.27 -0.73 5.29
C ALA A 43 0.99 -0.23 4.58
N LYS A 44 0.01 0.32 5.31
CA LYS A 44 -1.22 0.83 4.71
C LYS A 44 -0.97 2.05 3.81
N PRO A 45 -0.25 3.10 4.26
CA PRO A 45 0.13 4.21 3.39
C PRO A 45 0.94 3.79 2.16
N SER A 46 1.79 2.77 2.28
CA SER A 46 2.57 2.25 1.14
C SER A 46 1.66 1.66 0.06
N LEU A 47 0.70 0.80 0.44
CA LEU A 47 -0.23 0.19 -0.51
C LEU A 47 -1.11 1.25 -1.20
N LEU A 48 -1.59 2.23 -0.44
CA LEU A 48 -2.34 3.35 -0.99
C LEU A 48 -1.46 4.20 -1.92
N CYS A 49 -0.22 4.45 -1.56
CA CYS A 49 0.74 5.17 -2.40
C CYS A 49 0.95 4.46 -3.74
N GLU A 50 1.22 3.14 -3.72
CA GLU A 50 1.36 2.32 -4.93
C GLU A 50 0.12 2.38 -5.82
N LYS A 51 -1.08 2.32 -5.21
CA LYS A 51 -2.34 2.48 -5.93
C LYS A 51 -2.45 3.85 -6.60
N LEU A 52 -2.16 4.93 -5.89
CA LEU A 52 -2.25 6.30 -6.41
C LEU A 52 -1.20 6.57 -7.49
N ILE A 53 0.00 6.01 -7.36
CA ILE A 53 1.04 6.04 -8.40
C ILE A 53 0.52 5.37 -9.67
N TRP A 54 -0.12 4.20 -9.56
CA TRP A 54 -0.72 3.54 -10.71
C TRP A 54 -1.74 4.44 -11.41
N PHE A 55 -2.62 5.10 -10.64
CA PHE A 55 -3.59 6.04 -11.22
C PHE A 55 -2.90 7.22 -11.91
N ARG A 56 -1.92 7.86 -11.26
CA ARG A 56 -1.11 8.93 -11.87
C ARG A 56 -0.53 8.51 -13.22
N ASP A 57 0.12 7.34 -13.25
CA ASP A 57 0.82 6.86 -14.44
C ASP A 57 -0.13 6.41 -15.57
N ASN A 58 -1.42 6.22 -15.26
CA ASN A 58 -2.45 5.79 -16.20
C ASN A 58 -3.48 6.87 -16.52
N ILE A 59 -3.32 8.09 -15.99
CA ILE A 59 -4.13 9.24 -16.37
C ILE A 59 -3.81 9.66 -17.80
N ASP A 60 -4.87 9.98 -18.53
CA ASP A 60 -4.74 10.60 -19.83
C ASP A 60 -4.40 12.08 -19.65
N ASN A 61 -3.23 12.50 -20.15
CA ASN A 61 -2.78 13.89 -20.05
C ASN A 61 -3.51 14.84 -21.01
N THR A 62 -4.25 14.31 -21.99
CA THR A 62 -5.07 15.10 -22.91
C THR A 62 -6.40 15.52 -22.30
N ILE A 63 -6.86 14.82 -21.26
CA ILE A 63 -8.13 15.12 -20.58
C ILE A 63 -7.92 16.23 -19.56
N GLU A 64 -8.58 17.37 -19.74
CA GLU A 64 -8.52 18.47 -18.76
C GLU A 64 -9.37 18.21 -17.51
N GLN A 65 -10.46 17.45 -17.67
CA GLN A 65 -11.39 17.12 -16.59
C GLN A 65 -11.95 15.71 -16.76
N TYR A 66 -11.83 14.89 -15.71
CA TYR A 66 -12.47 13.58 -15.67
C TYR A 66 -13.95 13.71 -15.33
N THR A 67 -14.76 12.96 -16.07
CA THR A 67 -16.17 12.67 -15.79
C THR A 67 -16.29 11.36 -15.00
N GLN A 68 -17.50 11.05 -14.54
CA GLN A 68 -17.76 9.76 -13.88
C GLN A 68 -17.49 8.57 -14.81
N ASP A 69 -17.83 8.67 -16.10
CA ASP A 69 -17.63 7.59 -17.07
C ASP A 69 -16.16 7.35 -17.41
N THR A 70 -15.39 8.43 -17.56
CA THR A 70 -13.95 8.34 -17.82
C THR A 70 -13.18 7.84 -16.59
N LEU A 71 -13.61 8.23 -15.38
CA LEU A 71 -13.08 7.68 -14.13
C LEU A 71 -13.45 6.19 -13.99
N SER A 72 -14.69 5.81 -14.27
CA SER A 72 -15.15 4.42 -14.29
C SER A 72 -14.28 3.57 -15.23
N SER A 73 -14.03 4.06 -16.45
CA SER A 73 -13.17 3.39 -17.42
C SER A 73 -11.71 3.24 -16.93
N LEU A 74 -11.17 4.26 -16.26
CA LEU A 74 -9.84 4.19 -15.65
C LEU A 74 -9.78 3.19 -14.49
N ILE A 75 -10.86 3.10 -13.69
CA ILE A 75 -10.98 2.11 -12.62
C ILE A 75 -11.04 0.70 -13.20
N GLU A 76 -11.79 0.46 -14.28
CA GLU A 76 -11.81 -0.86 -14.94
C GLU A 76 -10.42 -1.26 -15.45
N LYS A 77 -9.66 -0.31 -16.01
CA LYS A 77 -8.25 -0.52 -16.36
C LYS A 77 -7.40 -0.87 -15.12
N TYR A 78 -7.65 -0.22 -13.98
CA TYR A 78 -6.96 -0.54 -12.73
C TYR A 78 -7.28 -1.96 -12.26
N LEU A 79 -8.55 -2.35 -12.31
CA LEU A 79 -8.99 -3.66 -11.86
C LEU A 79 -8.46 -4.78 -12.77
N SER A 80 -8.27 -4.52 -14.07
CA SER A 80 -7.67 -5.45 -15.05
C SER A 80 -6.13 -5.44 -15.09
N ARG A 81 -5.45 -4.68 -14.22
CA ARG A 81 -3.98 -4.51 -14.27
C ARG A 81 -3.17 -5.80 -14.15
N PHE A 82 -3.73 -6.85 -13.57
CA PHE A 82 -3.07 -8.15 -13.41
C PHE A 82 -3.41 -9.16 -14.50
N ASP A 83 -4.27 -8.83 -15.48
CA ASP A 83 -4.78 -9.80 -16.45
C ASP A 83 -3.66 -10.48 -17.24
N HIS A 84 -2.62 -9.72 -17.62
CA HIS A 84 -1.44 -10.25 -18.29
C HIS A 84 -0.66 -11.24 -17.40
N GLU A 85 -0.40 -10.87 -16.14
CA GLU A 85 0.31 -11.73 -15.18
C GLU A 85 -0.49 -13.01 -14.87
N ALA A 86 -1.80 -12.87 -14.64
CA ALA A 86 -2.72 -13.98 -14.39
C ALA A 86 -2.77 -14.94 -15.59
N SER A 87 -2.76 -14.42 -16.82
CA SER A 87 -2.72 -15.23 -18.05
C SER A 87 -1.43 -16.06 -18.14
N ILE A 88 -0.27 -15.46 -17.86
CA ILE A 88 1.02 -16.16 -17.84
C ILE A 88 1.03 -17.28 -16.79
N ILE A 89 0.56 -16.99 -15.58
CA ILE A 89 0.47 -17.97 -14.49
C ILE A 89 -0.42 -19.15 -14.92
N LYS A 90 -1.63 -18.87 -15.42
CA LYS A 90 -2.58 -19.88 -15.89
C LYS A 90 -2.02 -20.73 -17.02
N ALA A 91 -1.25 -20.15 -17.95
CA ALA A 91 -0.58 -20.90 -19.01
C ALA A 91 0.44 -21.90 -18.46
N ARG A 92 1.24 -21.51 -17.46
CA ARG A 92 2.25 -22.37 -16.83
C ARG A 92 1.67 -23.49 -15.97
N HIS A 93 0.44 -23.35 -15.49
CA HIS A 93 -0.27 -24.44 -14.79
C HIS A 93 -0.63 -25.62 -15.69
N LYS A 94 -0.62 -25.45 -17.02
CA LYS A 94 -0.81 -26.55 -17.98
C LYS A 94 0.32 -27.57 -17.90
N ASP A 95 1.51 -27.16 -17.46
CA ASP A 95 2.63 -28.05 -17.17
C ASP A 95 2.38 -28.73 -15.81
N LYS A 96 1.89 -29.98 -15.85
CA LYS A 96 1.56 -30.77 -14.65
C LYS A 96 2.65 -30.66 -13.59
N GLY A 97 2.29 -30.16 -12.41
CA GLY A 97 3.18 -30.07 -11.24
C GLY A 97 3.84 -28.71 -11.01
N ASN A 98 3.71 -27.73 -11.92
CA ASN A 98 4.30 -26.41 -11.73
C ASN A 98 3.42 -25.52 -10.83
N ARG A 99 3.60 -25.63 -9.51
CA ARG A 99 2.95 -24.77 -8.49
C ARG A 99 3.82 -23.61 -8.01
N ARG A 100 4.89 -23.27 -8.75
CA ARG A 100 5.88 -22.26 -8.34
C ARG A 100 5.26 -20.86 -8.14
N PHE A 101 4.13 -20.59 -8.80
CA PHE A 101 3.41 -19.30 -8.72
C PHE A 101 2.16 -19.33 -7.84
N ALA A 102 1.85 -20.43 -7.14
CA ALA A 102 0.60 -20.57 -6.39
C ALA A 102 0.39 -19.46 -5.35
N SER A 103 1.44 -19.07 -4.62
CA SER A 103 1.33 -17.98 -3.64
C SER A 103 1.03 -16.62 -4.31
N ARG A 104 1.61 -16.35 -5.48
CA ARG A 104 1.38 -15.10 -6.22
C ARG A 104 -0.01 -15.08 -6.85
N GLU A 105 -0.42 -16.21 -7.42
CA GLU A 105 -1.78 -16.43 -7.95
C GLU A 105 -2.84 -16.14 -6.88
N ASP A 106 -2.68 -16.71 -5.68
CA ASP A 106 -3.60 -16.46 -4.57
C ASP A 106 -3.63 -14.98 -4.18
N VAL A 107 -2.49 -14.29 -4.09
CA VAL A 107 -2.45 -12.85 -3.78
C VAL A 107 -3.18 -12.04 -4.84
N ILE A 108 -2.96 -12.31 -6.12
CA ILE A 108 -3.63 -11.62 -7.23
C ILE A 108 -5.14 -11.86 -7.17
N ARG A 109 -5.55 -13.12 -7.04
CA ARG A 109 -6.97 -13.50 -6.98
C ARG A 109 -7.70 -12.80 -5.84
N HIS A 110 -7.18 -12.88 -4.61
CA HIS A 110 -7.81 -12.22 -3.47
C HIS A 110 -7.82 -10.68 -3.60
N THR A 111 -6.78 -10.10 -4.21
CA THR A 111 -6.72 -8.65 -4.44
C THR A 111 -7.79 -8.22 -5.43
N ILE A 112 -7.89 -8.91 -6.57
CA ILE A 112 -8.91 -8.67 -7.60
C ILE A 112 -10.31 -8.81 -7.03
N GLU A 113 -10.57 -9.90 -6.31
CA GLU A 113 -11.88 -10.22 -5.73
C GLU A 113 -12.33 -9.12 -4.77
N ARG A 114 -11.47 -8.75 -3.82
CA ARG A 114 -11.75 -7.67 -2.85
C ARG A 114 -12.00 -6.33 -3.56
N GLU A 115 -11.14 -5.93 -4.49
CA GLU A 115 -11.29 -4.63 -5.17
C GLU A 115 -12.53 -4.58 -6.08
N ARG A 116 -12.88 -5.69 -6.74
CA ARG A 116 -14.14 -5.80 -7.50
C ARG A 116 -15.36 -5.71 -6.59
N GLU A 117 -15.35 -6.43 -5.47
CA GLU A 117 -16.43 -6.40 -4.50
C GLU A 117 -16.63 -4.97 -3.96
N GLU A 118 -15.56 -4.29 -3.57
CA GLU A 118 -15.59 -2.89 -3.14
C GLU A 118 -16.20 -2.00 -4.23
N TYR A 119 -15.71 -2.12 -5.48
CA TYR A 119 -16.20 -1.31 -6.60
C TYR A 119 -17.70 -1.52 -6.88
N ASN A 120 -18.18 -2.76 -6.77
CA ASN A 120 -19.57 -3.11 -7.04
C ASN A 120 -20.54 -2.76 -5.90
N THR A 121 -20.03 -2.62 -4.66
CA THR A 121 -20.87 -2.46 -3.46
C THR A 121 -20.71 -1.07 -2.82
N ALA A 122 -19.76 -0.94 -1.89
CA ALA A 122 -19.55 0.23 -1.04
C ALA A 122 -18.72 1.35 -1.71
N GLY A 123 -18.13 1.07 -2.86
CA GLY A 123 -17.22 1.92 -3.60
C GLY A 123 -15.75 1.68 -3.26
N ILE A 124 -14.93 1.61 -4.30
CA ILE A 124 -13.47 1.49 -4.21
C ILE A 124 -12.82 2.85 -3.95
N GLU A 125 -11.80 2.88 -3.10
CA GLU A 125 -11.07 4.11 -2.77
C GLU A 125 -10.13 4.52 -3.90
N VAL A 126 -10.32 5.72 -4.47
CA VAL A 126 -9.59 6.24 -5.65
C VAL A 126 -9.30 7.74 -5.48
N PRO A 127 -8.30 8.32 -6.18
CA PRO A 127 -8.09 9.76 -6.12
C PRO A 127 -9.27 10.52 -6.73
N ASN A 128 -9.65 11.65 -6.14
CA ASN A 128 -10.73 12.50 -6.62
C ASN A 128 -10.33 13.32 -7.84
N ILE A 129 -10.02 12.65 -8.95
CA ILE A 129 -9.61 13.30 -10.20
C ILE A 129 -10.77 13.96 -10.97
N LEU A 130 -12.01 13.86 -10.46
CA LEU A 130 -13.16 14.62 -10.94
C LEU A 130 -12.99 16.13 -10.67
N GLU A 131 -12.21 16.47 -9.65
CA GLU A 131 -11.83 17.85 -9.35
C GLU A 131 -10.54 18.20 -10.10
N ALA A 132 -10.58 19.22 -10.96
CA ALA A 132 -9.43 19.62 -11.78
C ALA A 132 -8.17 19.96 -10.96
N SER A 133 -8.34 20.55 -9.77
CA SER A 133 -7.23 20.86 -8.85
C SER A 133 -6.50 19.60 -8.38
N GLN A 134 -7.26 18.52 -8.10
CA GLN A 134 -6.74 17.25 -7.64
C GLN A 134 -6.12 16.45 -8.78
N LEU A 135 -6.68 16.53 -9.98
CA LEU A 135 -6.08 15.96 -11.19
C LEU A 135 -4.70 16.57 -11.45
N LEU A 136 -4.57 17.89 -11.40
CA LEU A 136 -3.29 18.59 -11.58
C LEU A 136 -2.28 18.23 -10.48
N TYR A 137 -2.74 18.18 -9.23
CA TYR A 137 -1.90 17.76 -8.11
C TYR A 137 -1.39 16.33 -8.31
N LEU A 138 -2.26 15.40 -8.67
CA LEU A 138 -1.87 14.00 -8.85
C LEU A 138 -0.86 13.83 -10.00
N ARG A 139 -1.01 14.57 -11.10
CA ARG A 139 -0.05 14.57 -12.23
C ARG A 139 1.35 15.03 -11.83
N THR A 140 1.45 16.02 -10.94
CA THR A 140 2.73 16.61 -10.52
C THR A 140 3.34 15.94 -9.30
N TRP A 141 2.58 15.10 -8.60
CA TRP A 141 3.04 14.37 -7.43
C TRP A 141 4.08 13.31 -7.78
N ASP A 142 5.20 13.33 -7.06
CA ASP A 142 6.36 12.47 -7.29
C ASP A 142 6.23 11.06 -6.71
N GLY A 143 5.27 10.83 -5.82
CA GLY A 143 5.09 9.56 -5.12
C GLY A 143 5.61 9.56 -3.68
N ASP A 144 6.08 10.70 -3.11
CA ASP A 144 6.50 10.73 -1.71
C ASP A 144 5.27 10.57 -0.79
N ILE A 145 5.31 9.51 0.02
CA ILE A 145 4.29 9.12 1.01
C ILE A 145 3.99 10.26 1.99
N LYS A 146 4.93 11.17 2.25
CA LYS A 146 4.69 12.34 3.12
C LYS A 146 3.58 13.24 2.60
N TYR A 147 3.40 13.30 1.29
CA TYR A 147 2.40 14.13 0.63
C TYR A 147 1.11 13.38 0.31
N LEU A 148 1.03 12.09 0.67
CA LEU A 148 -0.19 11.28 0.54
C LEU A 148 -1.43 11.94 1.19
N PRO A 149 -1.36 12.57 2.38
CA PRO A 149 -2.51 13.21 3.00
C PRO A 149 -3.11 14.39 2.22
N ASN A 150 -2.37 14.94 1.26
CA ASN A 150 -2.84 16.07 0.44
C ASN A 150 -3.73 15.61 -0.72
N ILE A 151 -3.68 14.33 -1.09
CA ILE A 151 -4.51 13.76 -2.15
C ILE A 151 -5.89 13.47 -1.58
N LYS A 152 -6.93 14.09 -2.14
CA LYS A 152 -8.31 13.77 -1.78
C LYS A 152 -8.67 12.40 -2.35
N ILE A 153 -9.08 11.50 -1.47
CA ILE A 153 -9.54 10.16 -1.83
C ILE A 153 -11.05 10.12 -1.68
N ILE A 154 -11.72 9.54 -2.67
CA ILE A 154 -13.17 9.32 -2.68
C ILE A 154 -13.47 7.84 -2.81
N ARG A 155 -14.66 7.43 -2.37
CA ARG A 155 -15.21 6.11 -2.71
C ARG A 155 -16.03 6.24 -3.97
N PHE A 156 -15.61 5.51 -4.99
CA PHE A 156 -16.29 5.47 -6.28
C PHE A 156 -16.88 4.08 -6.48
N ARG A 157 -18.17 4.01 -6.79
CA ARG A 157 -18.88 2.75 -7.02
C ARG A 157 -19.28 2.66 -8.48
N CYS A 158 -19.37 1.44 -9.00
CA CYS A 158 -19.98 1.21 -10.29
C CYS A 158 -21.43 1.72 -10.23
N LEU A 159 -21.76 2.67 -11.11
CA LEU A 159 -23.14 3.05 -11.34
C LEU A 159 -23.77 1.92 -12.15
N ASN A 160 -24.39 0.97 -11.46
CA ASN A 160 -25.31 0.07 -12.13
C ASN A 160 -26.42 0.94 -12.73
N ILE A 161 -26.34 1.18 -14.04
CA ILE A 161 -27.50 1.59 -14.82
C ILE A 161 -28.42 0.38 -14.80
N ILE A 162 -29.33 0.36 -13.82
CA ILE A 162 -30.51 -0.52 -13.80
C ILE A 162 -31.56 0.12 -14.70
#